data_AF-A0A925Q9R6-F1
#
_entry.id   AF-A0A925Q9R6-F1
#
_cell.length_a   1.000
_cell.length_b   1.000
_cell.length_c   1.000
_cell.angle_alpha   90.00
_cell.angle_beta   90.00
_cell.angle_gamma   90.00
#
_symmetry.space_group_name_H-M   'P 1'
#
loop_
_entity.id
_entity.type
_entity.pdbx_description
1 polymer ?
#
loop_
_entity_poly.entity_id
_entity_poly.type
_entity_poly.pdbx_seq_one_letter_code
_entity_poly.pdbx_strand_id
1 'polypeptide(L)'
;MPNKVHGLEAADIDRSIQLLIRNLVEIKDTSGEFLLRLDDGRVIDTKGWNDWEWTHGIGLYGILRYYQQTNDARCKEIMLNWFRDRF
;
A
#
# COMPACT_ATOMS: atom_id res chain seq x y z
N MET A 1 -25.71 -4.30 5.42
CA MET A 1 -25.54 -2.82 5.45
C MET A 1 -26.26 -2.25 4.24
N PRO A 2 -26.81 -1.03 4.27
CA PRO A 2 -27.38 -0.42 3.09
C PRO A 2 -26.31 -0.28 2.01
N ASN A 3 -26.62 -0.69 0.78
CA ASN A 3 -25.68 -0.64 -0.35
C ASN A 3 -25.40 0.78 -0.85
N LYS A 4 -26.16 1.77 -0.35
CA LYS A 4 -26.06 3.18 -0.72
C LYS A 4 -26.19 4.09 0.49
N VAL A 5 -25.25 5.03 0.66
CA VAL A 5 -25.27 6.05 1.72
C VAL A 5 -24.77 7.38 1.14
N HIS A 6 -25.47 8.50 1.39
CA HIS A 6 -25.12 9.82 0.84
C HIS A 6 -24.89 9.85 -0.69
N GLY A 7 -25.61 9.02 -1.45
CA GLY A 7 -25.44 8.91 -2.89
C GLY A 7 -24.25 8.07 -3.35
N LEU A 8 -23.44 7.54 -2.43
CA LEU A 8 -22.32 6.65 -2.72
C LEU A 8 -22.78 5.18 -2.64
N GLU A 9 -22.49 4.42 -3.68
CA GLU A 9 -22.68 2.97 -3.70
C GLU A 9 -21.47 2.29 -3.04
N ALA A 10 -21.71 1.24 -2.27
CA ALA A 10 -20.64 0.45 -1.64
C ALA A 10 -19.65 -0.10 -2.67
N ALA A 11 -20.12 -0.49 -3.86
CA ALA A 11 -19.29 -0.98 -4.95
C ALA A 11 -18.35 0.10 -5.53
N ASP A 12 -18.78 1.36 -5.56
CA ASP A 12 -17.93 2.46 -6.04
C ASP A 12 -16.84 2.81 -5.03
N ILE A 13 -17.15 2.74 -3.73
CA ILE A 13 -16.17 2.89 -2.64
C ILE A 13 -15.16 1.75 -2.70
N ASP A 14 -15.63 0.51 -2.84
CA ASP A 14 -14.79 -0.68 -2.94
C ASP A 14 -13.82 -0.58 -4.12
N ARG A 15 -14.33 -0.23 -5.32
CA ARG A 15 -13.50 0.00 -6.51
C ARG A 15 -12.45 1.08 -6.29
N SER A 16 -12.83 2.19 -5.65
CA SER A 16 -11.92 3.30 -5.35
C SER A 16 -10.79 2.86 -4.41
N ILE A 17 -11.10 2.08 -3.37
CA ILE A 17 -10.09 1.54 -2.44
C ILE A 17 -9.13 0.60 -3.17
N GLN A 18 -9.65 -0.30 -4.02
CA GLN A 18 -8.80 -1.21 -4.79
C GLN A 18 -7.84 -0.46 -5.74
N LEU A 19 -8.31 0.62 -6.39
CA LEU A 19 -7.46 1.48 -7.22
C LEU A 19 -6.38 2.20 -6.41
N LEU A 20 -6.71 2.67 -5.20
CA LEU A 20 -5.75 3.29 -4.29
C LEU A 20 -4.69 2.29 -3.81
N ILE A 21 -5.08 1.07 -3.43
CA ILE A 21 -4.14 0.01 -3.05
C ILE A 21 -3.22 -0.31 -4.22
N ARG A 22 -3.77 -0.45 -5.44
CA ARG A 22 -2.96 -0.66 -6.64
C ARG A 22 -1.95 0.46 -6.86
N ASN A 23 -2.39 1.71 -6.81
CA ASN A 23 -1.50 2.85 -7.00
C ASN A 23 -0.38 2.87 -5.95
N LEU A 24 -0.73 2.65 -4.68
CA LEU A 24 0.22 2.60 -3.56
C LEU A 24 1.33 1.57 -3.77
N VAL A 25 0.99 0.33 -4.16
CA VAL A 25 1.97 -0.74 -4.34
C VAL A 25 2.77 -0.63 -5.65
N GLU A 26 2.31 0.21 -6.58
CA GLU A 26 3.00 0.51 -7.84
C GLU A 26 3.90 1.75 -7.77
N ILE A 27 3.94 2.48 -6.63
CA ILE A 27 4.84 3.63 -6.45
C ILE A 27 6.29 3.19 -6.61
N LYS A 28 7.02 3.91 -7.49
CA LYS A 28 8.43 3.72 -7.79
C LYS A 28 9.06 5.07 -8.14
N ASP A 29 10.29 5.28 -7.70
CA ASP A 29 11.14 6.35 -8.22
C ASP A 29 12.08 5.75 -9.29
N THR A 30 11.77 5.97 -10.56
CA THR A 30 12.60 5.44 -11.66
C THR A 30 13.75 6.37 -12.04
N SER A 31 13.75 7.63 -11.61
CA SER A 31 14.84 8.58 -11.88
C SER A 31 15.91 8.54 -10.78
N GLY A 32 15.54 8.10 -9.58
CA GLY A 32 16.38 8.14 -8.38
C GLY A 32 16.50 9.55 -7.79
N GLU A 33 15.59 10.45 -8.16
CA GLU A 33 15.54 11.85 -7.68
C GLU A 33 15.40 11.93 -6.17
N PHE A 34 14.71 10.98 -5.56
CA PHE A 34 14.32 11.01 -4.14
C PHE A 34 15.08 10.00 -3.27
N LEU A 35 16.19 9.44 -3.78
CA LEU A 35 17.05 8.56 -2.99
C LEU A 35 17.66 9.32 -1.81
N LEU A 36 17.42 8.81 -0.60
CA LEU A 36 18.03 9.34 0.61
C LEU A 36 19.46 8.81 0.74
N ARG A 37 20.44 9.72 0.80
CA ARG A 37 21.86 9.38 0.98
C ARG A 37 22.27 9.75 2.40
N LEU A 38 22.85 8.79 3.12
CA LEU A 38 23.31 8.96 4.49
C LEU A 38 24.84 9.06 4.54
N ASP A 39 25.38 9.72 5.57
CA ASP A 39 26.82 9.95 5.73
C ASP A 39 27.63 8.65 5.89
N ASP A 40 26.97 7.53 6.24
CA ASP A 40 27.57 6.20 6.32
C ASP A 40 27.60 5.44 4.97
N GLY A 41 27.22 6.11 3.88
CA GLY A 41 27.25 5.57 2.52
C GLY A 41 26.00 4.79 2.12
N ARG A 42 25.02 4.61 3.01
CA ARG A 42 23.73 4.01 2.63
C ARG A 42 22.96 4.91 1.65
N VAL A 43 22.27 4.25 0.72
CA VAL A 43 21.34 4.87 -0.22
C VAL A 43 20.00 4.14 -0.08
N ILE A 44 18.95 4.87 0.28
CA ILE A 44 17.63 4.32 0.64
C ILE A 44 16.59 4.83 -0.36
N ASP A 45 15.75 3.93 -0.88
CA ASP A 45 14.58 4.30 -1.67
C ASP A 45 13.42 4.63 -0.72
N THR A 46 13.16 5.92 -0.52
CA THR A 46 12.10 6.37 0.40
C THR A 46 10.71 6.39 -0.24
N LYS A 47 10.60 5.98 -1.52
CA LYS A 47 9.38 6.08 -2.32
C LYS A 47 8.82 4.72 -2.70
N GLY A 48 9.68 3.84 -3.21
CA GLY A 48 9.27 2.56 -3.77
C GLY A 48 8.64 1.64 -2.75
N TRP A 49 7.59 0.91 -3.16
CA TRP A 49 6.91 -0.09 -2.31
C TRP A 49 7.84 -1.20 -1.77
N ASN A 50 9.00 -1.38 -2.42
CA ASN A 50 9.98 -2.42 -2.12
C ASN A 50 11.03 -2.03 -1.07
N ASP A 51 10.89 -0.88 -0.40
CA ASP A 51 11.74 -0.47 0.71
C ASP A 51 10.99 -0.46 2.07
N TRP A 52 11.59 0.07 3.13
CA TRP A 52 11.06 0.05 4.48
C TRP A 52 11.04 1.44 5.10
N GLU A 53 9.85 2.04 5.08
CA GLU A 53 9.58 3.33 5.70
C GLU A 53 8.25 3.33 6.45
N TRP A 54 8.06 4.29 7.35
CA TRP A 54 6.83 4.41 8.17
C TRP A 54 5.55 4.53 7.32
N THR A 55 5.66 5.08 6.10
CA THR A 55 4.57 5.18 5.12
C THR A 55 4.04 3.80 4.72
N HIS A 56 4.93 2.81 4.58
CA HIS A 56 4.56 1.42 4.31
C HIS A 56 3.74 0.84 5.48
N GLY A 57 4.13 1.14 6.72
CA GLY A 57 3.37 0.74 7.90
C GLY A 57 1.93 1.23 7.89
N ILE A 58 1.71 2.50 7.50
CA ILE A 58 0.37 3.07 7.33
C ILE A 58 -0.40 2.37 6.20
N GLY A 59 0.25 2.15 5.05
CA GLY A 59 -0.33 1.45 3.91
C GLY A 59 -0.76 0.02 4.23
N LEU A 60 0.15 -0.76 4.82
CA LEU A 60 -0.09 -2.14 5.27
C LEU A 60 -1.23 -2.21 6.28
N TYR A 61 -1.30 -1.25 7.23
CA TYR A 61 -2.40 -1.20 8.18
C TYR A 61 -3.74 -0.94 7.49
N GLY A 62 -3.81 0.01 6.55
CA GLY A 62 -5.01 0.24 5.74
C GLY A 62 -5.46 -1.01 4.98
N ILE A 63 -4.52 -1.71 4.34
CA ILE A 63 -4.78 -2.98 3.62
C ILE A 63 -5.27 -4.07 4.58
N LEU A 64 -4.71 -4.17 5.79
CA LEU A 64 -5.18 -5.09 6.83
C LEU A 64 -6.64 -4.80 7.22
N ARG A 65 -6.98 -3.53 7.48
CA ARG A 65 -8.33 -3.12 7.87
C ARG A 65 -9.35 -3.38 6.77
N TYR A 66 -8.94 -3.24 5.51
CA TYR A 66 -9.77 -3.56 4.36
C TYR A 66 -9.94 -5.08 4.19
N TYR A 67 -8.86 -5.86 4.29
CA TYR A 67 -8.91 -7.33 4.31
C TYR A 67 -9.86 -7.87 5.40
N GLN A 68 -9.80 -7.32 6.61
CA GLN A 68 -10.69 -7.72 7.71
C GLN A 68 -12.18 -7.48 7.42
N GLN A 69 -12.52 -6.52 6.55
CA GLN A 69 -13.90 -6.19 6.19
C GLN A 69 -14.40 -6.96 4.97
N THR A 70 -13.54 -7.19 3.97
CA THR A 70 -13.94 -7.76 2.67
C THR A 70 -13.48 -9.19 2.45
N ASN A 71 -12.49 -9.65 3.23
CA ASN A 71 -11.78 -10.92 3.04
C ASN A 71 -11.14 -11.06 1.65
N ASP A 72 -10.78 -9.94 1.00
CA ASP A 72 -10.08 -9.95 -0.30
C ASP A 72 -8.70 -10.60 -0.18
N ALA A 73 -8.54 -11.78 -0.78
CA ALA A 73 -7.33 -12.57 -0.73
C ALA A 73 -6.09 -11.84 -1.27
N ARG A 74 -6.27 -10.91 -2.24
CA ARG A 74 -5.15 -10.12 -2.79
C ARG A 74 -4.53 -9.21 -1.74
N CYS A 75 -5.33 -8.66 -0.83
CA CYS A 75 -4.83 -7.82 0.26
C CYS A 75 -3.93 -8.61 1.21
N LYS A 76 -4.34 -9.85 1.53
CA LYS A 76 -3.52 -10.76 2.33
C LYS A 76 -2.21 -11.11 1.62
N GLU A 77 -2.26 -11.39 0.31
CA GLU A 77 -1.08 -11.67 -0.49
C GLU A 77 -0.11 -10.49 -0.53
N ILE A 78 -0.59 -9.27 -0.80
CA ILE A 78 0.22 -8.05 -0.81
C ILE A 78 0.96 -7.88 0.52
N MET A 79 0.26 -8.00 1.65
CA MET A 79 0.88 -7.81 2.97
C MET A 79 1.93 -8.90 3.28
N LEU A 80 1.60 -10.17 3.02
CA LEU A 80 2.51 -11.27 3.34
C LEU A 80 3.73 -11.31 2.41
N ASN A 81 3.56 -10.97 1.13
CA ASN A 81 4.68 -10.84 0.20
C ASN A 81 5.60 -9.68 0.62
N TRP A 82 5.05 -8.53 1.02
CA TRP A 82 5.85 -7.41 1.52
C TRP A 82 6.76 -7.85 2.67
N PHE A 83 6.22 -8.52 3.69
CA PHE A 83 7.03 -9.02 4.81
C PHE A 83 8.03 -10.10 4.39
N ARG A 84 7.63 -11.05 3.54
CA ARG A 84 8.52 -12.11 3.03
C ARG A 84 9.72 -11.54 2.29
N ASP A 85 9.56 -10.44 1.57
CA ASP A 85 10.66 -9.85 0.81
C ASP A 85 11.67 -9.10 1.71
N ARG A 86 11.36 -8.90 3.01
CA ARG A 86 12.26 -8.25 4.00
C ARG A 86 12.86 -9.22 5.03
N PHE A 87 12.35 -10.44 5.17
CA PHE A 87 12.75 -11.40 6.22
C PHE A 87 12.86 -12.82 5.66
#